data_AF-A0A9K3GP16-F1
#
_entry.id   AF-A0A9K3GP16-F1
#
_cell.length_a   1.000
_cell.length_b   1.000
_cell.length_c   1.000
_cell.angle_alpha   90.00
_cell.angle_beta   90.00
_cell.angle_gamma   90.00
#
_symmetry.space_group_name_H-M   'P 1'
#
loop_
_entity.id
_entity.type
_entity.pdbx_description
1 polymer ?
#
loop_
_entity_poly.entity_id
_entity_poly.type
_entity_poly.pdbx_seq_one_letter_code
_entity_poly.pdbx_strand_id
1 'polypeptide(L)'
;MSVQVPGLAIPKILLPSSGVELDKWAVVACDQYTSEPEYWARVEETVGDNLSTLRMILPEVHLPKKDQSEAEQEQARDGVKERITAINSTMRKYLSLSLS
;
A
#
# COMPACT_ATOMS: atom_id res chain seq x y z
N MET A 1 -34.45 30.04 7.01
CA MET A 1 -34.74 29.90 5.56
C MET A 1 -33.42 29.82 4.83
N SER A 2 -33.12 28.68 4.21
CA SER A 2 -31.94 28.52 3.34
C SER A 2 -32.23 29.20 2.01
N VAL A 3 -31.40 30.16 1.61
CA VAL A 3 -31.44 30.74 0.26
C VAL A 3 -30.76 29.74 -0.68
N GLN A 4 -31.51 29.20 -1.64
CA GLN A 4 -30.98 28.36 -2.71
C GLN A 4 -30.78 29.23 -3.96
N VAL A 5 -29.53 29.41 -4.37
CA VAL A 5 -29.18 30.05 -5.64
C VAL A 5 -29.08 28.95 -6.70
N PRO A 6 -29.89 28.99 -7.77
CA PRO A 6 -29.81 28.00 -8.84
C PRO A 6 -28.41 27.92 -9.44
N GLY A 7 -27.84 26.72 -9.51
CA GLY A 7 -26.47 26.50 -10.00
C GLY A 7 -25.35 26.62 -8.95
N LEU A 8 -25.68 26.97 -7.69
CA LEU A 8 -24.71 27.00 -6.59
C LEU A 8 -25.13 26.01 -5.49
N ALA A 9 -24.32 24.97 -5.31
CA ALA A 9 -24.47 24.02 -4.21
C ALA A 9 -23.22 24.05 -3.33
N ILE A 10 -23.40 24.22 -2.02
CA ILE A 10 -22.30 24.05 -1.06
C ILE A 10 -22.08 22.54 -0.90
N PRO A 11 -20.88 22.02 -1.19
CA PRO A 11 -20.61 20.60 -1.04
C PRO A 11 -20.61 20.22 0.45
N LYS A 12 -21.09 19.01 0.74
CA LYS A 12 -20.89 18.41 2.05
C LYS A 12 -19.46 17.89 2.12
N ILE A 13 -18.62 18.55 2.91
CA ILE A 13 -17.24 18.11 3.15
C ILE A 13 -17.28 16.98 4.17
N LEU A 14 -16.73 15.82 3.81
CA LEU A 14 -16.56 14.68 4.71
C LEU A 14 -15.15 14.72 5.28
N LEU A 15 -15.04 14.57 6.60
CA LEU A 15 -13.77 14.41 7.28
C LEU A 15 -13.69 12.99 7.87
N PRO A 16 -12.47 12.45 8.02
CA PRO A 16 -12.21 11.29 8.87
C PRO A 16 -12.93 11.38 10.22
N SER A 17 -13.44 10.25 10.70
CA SER A 17 -13.97 10.16 12.06
C SER A 17 -12.92 10.54 13.09
N SER A 18 -13.36 11.06 14.23
CA SER A 18 -12.47 11.36 15.36
C SER A 18 -11.72 10.09 15.80
N GLY A 19 -10.40 10.19 15.98
CA GLY A 19 -9.55 9.08 16.39
C GLY A 19 -8.87 8.32 15.25
N VAL A 20 -9.08 8.70 13.99
CA VAL A 20 -8.29 8.15 12.89
C VAL A 20 -6.96 8.88 12.77
N GLU A 21 -5.86 8.11 12.76
CA GLU A 21 -4.51 8.58 12.48
C GLU A 21 -4.42 9.06 11.03
N LEU A 22 -4.34 10.39 10.85
CA LEU A 22 -4.37 11.04 9.52
C LEU A 22 -3.08 10.78 8.71
N ASP A 23 -1.97 10.51 9.40
CA ASP A 23 -0.68 10.13 8.82
C ASP A 23 -0.68 8.72 8.21
N LYS A 24 -1.61 7.85 8.61
CA LYS A 24 -1.76 6.47 8.10
C LYS A 24 -3.08 6.25 7.34
N TRP A 25 -3.71 7.34 6.93
CA TRP A 25 -4.97 7.28 6.18
C TRP A 25 -4.78 6.62 4.81
N ALA A 26 -5.77 5.85 4.38
CA ALA A 26 -5.73 5.16 3.10
C ALA A 26 -5.69 6.16 1.93
N VAL A 27 -4.61 6.09 1.14
CA VAL A 27 -4.41 6.92 -0.05
C VAL A 27 -4.05 6.05 -1.26
N VAL A 28 -4.27 6.60 -2.45
CA VAL A 28 -3.75 6.03 -3.71
C VAL A 28 -2.56 6.89 -4.11
N ALA A 29 -1.36 6.30 -4.14
CA ALA A 29 -0.16 7.00 -4.58
C ALA A 29 -0.27 7.32 -6.08
N CYS A 30 -0.07 8.59 -6.44
CA CYS A 30 -0.07 9.04 -7.84
C CYS A 30 1.25 8.74 -8.55
N ASP A 31 2.38 8.76 -7.82
CA ASP A 31 3.69 8.36 -8.30
C ASP A 31 4.20 7.19 -7.47
N GLN A 32 4.57 6.11 -8.14
CA GLN A 32 5.06 4.90 -7.51
C GLN A 32 6.59 4.84 -7.69
N TYR A 33 7.33 5.27 -6.66
CA TYR A 33 8.80 5.10 -6.51
C TYR A 33 9.16 3.61 -6.29
N THR A 34 8.67 2.73 -7.17
CA THR A 34 8.69 1.26 -7.04
C THR A 34 10.08 0.67 -6.93
N SER A 35 11.09 1.37 -7.43
CA SER A 35 12.50 0.94 -7.43
C SER A 35 13.35 1.58 -6.32
N GLU A 36 12.82 2.46 -5.47
CA GLU A 36 13.60 3.18 -4.43
C GLU A 36 13.60 2.50 -3.06
N PRO A 37 14.70 1.83 -2.63
CA PRO A 37 14.70 1.06 -1.38
C PRO A 37 14.44 1.90 -0.13
N GLU A 38 14.98 3.12 -0.07
CA GLU A 38 14.82 4.01 1.08
C GLU A 38 13.36 4.47 1.22
N TYR A 39 12.65 4.64 0.11
CA TYR A 39 11.22 4.92 0.13
C TYR A 39 10.45 3.76 0.77
N TRP A 40 10.70 2.53 0.31
CA TRP A 40 10.02 1.33 0.84
C TRP A 40 10.33 1.08 2.32
N ALA A 41 11.57 1.33 2.77
CA ALA A 41 11.93 1.23 4.18
C ALA A 41 11.16 2.22 5.06
N ARG A 42 11.04 3.49 4.64
CA ARG A 42 10.26 4.51 5.37
C ARG A 42 8.77 4.18 5.40
N VAL A 43 8.23 3.64 4.30
CA VAL A 43 6.82 3.24 4.23
C VAL A 43 6.53 2.07 5.18
N GLU A 44 7.44 1.09 5.28
CA GLU A 44 7.32 -0.01 6.26
C GLU A 44 7.34 0.51 7.71
N GLU A 45 8.25 1.43 8.03
CA GLU A 45 8.31 2.07 9.35
C GLU A 45 7.04 2.86 9.67
N THR A 46 6.54 3.63 8.71
CA THR A 46 5.32 4.43 8.85
C THR A 46 4.09 3.56 9.08
N VAL A 47 3.96 2.47 8.32
CA VAL A 47 2.81 1.56 8.46
C VAL A 47 2.88 0.80 9.79
N GLY A 48 4.06 0.33 10.20
CA GLY A 48 4.23 -0.51 11.38
C GLY A 48 3.29 -1.72 11.34
N ASP A 49 2.70 -2.10 12.46
CA ASP A 49 1.84 -3.29 12.55
C ASP A 49 0.41 -3.10 12.00
N ASN A 50 0.07 -1.91 11.48
CA ASN A 50 -1.27 -1.62 10.99
C ASN A 50 -1.62 -2.41 9.73
N LEU A 51 -2.93 -2.63 9.51
CA LEU A 51 -3.41 -3.22 8.26
C LEU A 51 -3.09 -2.29 7.09
N SER A 52 -2.42 -2.80 6.06
CA SER A 52 -2.01 -2.00 4.91
C SER A 52 -1.83 -2.85 3.67
N THR A 53 -2.20 -2.27 2.52
CA THR A 53 -1.96 -2.86 1.19
C THR A 53 -0.47 -2.96 0.86
N LEU A 54 0.41 -2.27 1.62
CA LEU A 54 1.87 -2.43 1.54
C LEU A 54 2.31 -3.90 1.55
N ARG A 55 1.64 -4.74 2.36
CA ARG A 55 1.96 -6.17 2.52
C ARG A 55 1.36 -7.05 1.42
N MET A 56 0.62 -6.45 0.49
CA MET A 56 -0.09 -7.12 -0.60
C MET A 56 0.40 -6.68 -1.99
N ILE A 57 1.48 -5.90 -2.05
CA ILE A 57 2.06 -5.41 -3.30
C ILE A 57 3.48 -5.93 -3.52
N LEU A 58 3.85 -6.11 -4.79
CA LEU A 58 5.18 -6.54 -5.22
C LEU A 58 5.86 -5.44 -6.03
N PRO A 59 6.54 -4.48 -5.37
CA PRO A 59 7.27 -3.42 -6.07
C PRO A 59 8.58 -3.90 -6.70
N GLU A 60 9.07 -3.10 -7.66
CA GLU A 60 10.29 -3.38 -8.43
C GLU A 60 11.55 -3.52 -7.58
N VAL A 61 11.63 -2.89 -6.41
CA VAL A 61 12.75 -3.07 -5.47
C VAL A 61 12.99 -4.54 -5.07
N HIS A 62 11.98 -5.40 -5.20
CA HIS A 62 12.09 -6.84 -4.92
C HIS A 62 12.27 -7.70 -6.17
N LEU A 63 12.32 -7.10 -7.36
CA LEU A 63 12.55 -7.83 -8.59
C LEU A 63 14.05 -8.02 -8.85
N PRO A 64 14.43 -9.13 -9.50
CA PRO A 64 15.81 -9.33 -9.95
C PRO A 64 16.24 -8.18 -10.86
N LYS A 65 17.48 -7.70 -10.65
CA LYS A 65 18.05 -6.66 -11.51
C LYS A 65 18.76 -7.29 -12.70
N LYS A 66 18.69 -6.62 -13.85
CA LYS A 66 19.22 -7.14 -15.12
C LYS A 66 20.75 -7.22 -15.17
N ASP A 67 21.43 -6.46 -14.32
CA ASP A 67 22.89 -6.37 -14.20
C ASP A 67 23.50 -7.43 -13.26
N GLN A 68 22.67 -8.24 -12.61
CA GLN A 68 23.10 -9.35 -11.75
C GLN A 68 23.51 -10.58 -12.56
N SER A 69 24.40 -11.41 -11.99
CA SER A 69 24.76 -12.71 -12.54
C SER A 69 23.56 -13.68 -12.59
N GLU A 70 23.63 -14.71 -13.43
CA GLU A 70 22.54 -15.70 -13.55
C GLU A 70 22.20 -16.37 -12.20
N ALA A 71 23.21 -16.66 -11.37
CA ALA A 71 23.00 -17.25 -10.05
C ALA A 71 22.26 -16.30 -9.10
N GLU A 72 22.63 -15.02 -9.10
CA GLU A 72 21.96 -13.98 -8.29
C GLU A 72 20.52 -13.74 -8.77
N GLN A 73 20.29 -13.76 -10.08
CA GLN A 73 18.95 -13.64 -10.64
C GLN A 73 18.06 -14.83 -10.27
N GLU A 74 18.60 -16.05 -10.27
CA GLU A 74 17.83 -17.23 -9.85
C GLU A 74 17.47 -17.17 -8.37
N GLN A 75 18.42 -16.80 -7.50
CA GLN A 75 18.16 -16.59 -6.08
C GLN A 75 17.09 -15.50 -5.85
N ALA A 76 17.17 -14.39 -6.58
CA ALA A 76 16.18 -13.33 -6.50
C ALA A 76 14.78 -13.79 -6.97
N ARG A 77 14.70 -14.64 -8.00
CA ARG A 77 13.43 -15.24 -8.46
C ARG A 77 12.80 -16.13 -7.40
N ASP A 78 13.59 -16.90 -6.66
CA ASP A 78 13.09 -17.70 -5.54
C ASP A 78 12.55 -16.81 -4.41
N GLY A 79 13.27 -15.74 -4.06
CA GLY A 79 12.78 -14.73 -3.12
C GLY A 79 11.46 -14.08 -3.56
N VAL A 80 11.29 -13.83 -4.86
CA VAL A 80 10.01 -13.34 -5.42
C VAL A 80 8.87 -14.35 -5.22
N LYS A 81 9.11 -15.65 -5.43
CA LYS A 81 8.10 -16.71 -5.21
C LYS A 81 7.64 -16.77 -3.75
N GLU A 82 8.59 -16.68 -2.82
CA GLU A 82 8.30 -16.62 -1.39
C GLU A 82 7.44 -15.41 -1.04
N ARG A 83 7.80 -14.25 -1.60
CA ARG A 83 7.06 -13.00 -1.36
C ARG A 83 5.64 -13.04 -1.93
N ILE A 84 5.42 -13.63 -3.11
CA ILE A 84 4.08 -13.87 -3.66
C ILE A 84 3.27 -14.77 -2.73
N THR A 85 3.89 -15.80 -2.15
CA THR A 85 3.24 -16.68 -1.18
C THR A 85 2.82 -15.91 0.08
N ALA A 86 3.69 -15.04 0.60
CA ALA A 86 3.41 -14.18 1.74
C ALA A 86 2.29 -13.16 1.47
N ILE A 87 2.29 -12.55 0.28
CA ILE A 87 1.23 -11.65 -0.18
C ILE A 87 -0.12 -12.36 -0.18
N ASN A 88 -0.19 -13.53 -0.81
CA ASN A 88 -1.42 -14.33 -0.88
C ASN A 88 -1.92 -14.75 0.51
N SER A 89 -1.00 -15.09 1.43
CA SER A 89 -1.33 -15.40 2.82
C SER A 89 -1.91 -14.17 3.54
N THR A 90 -1.30 -13.00 3.35
CA THR A 90 -1.74 -11.73 3.93
C THR A 90 -3.12 -11.34 3.43
N MET A 91 -3.39 -11.46 2.12
CA MET A 91 -4.71 -11.21 1.54
C MET A 91 -5.78 -12.08 2.22
N ARG A 92 -5.52 -13.38 2.39
CA ARG A 92 -6.44 -14.30 3.09
C ARG A 92 -6.66 -13.90 4.55
N LYS A 93 -5.59 -13.54 5.26
CA LYS A 93 -5.67 -13.05 6.65
C LYS A 93 -6.56 -11.81 6.74
N TYR A 94 -6.38 -10.84 5.86
CA TYR A 94 -7.14 -9.59 5.91
C TYR A 94 -8.62 -9.81 5.60
N LEU A 95 -8.94 -10.66 4.64
CA LEU A 95 -10.33 -11.06 4.36
C LEU A 95 -10.98 -11.76 5.56
N SER A 96 -10.25 -12.60 6.29
CA SER A 96 -10.80 -13.23 7.50
C SER A 96 -11.08 -12.25 8.64
N LEU A 97 -10.31 -11.16 8.74
CA LEU A 97 -10.50 -10.12 9.75
C LEU A 97 -11.69 -9.21 9.45
N SER A 98 -12.06 -9.03 8.18
CA SER A 98 -13.22 -8.20 7.82
C SER A 98 -14.56 -8.91 7.97
N LEU A 99 -14.54 -10.23 8.23
CA LEU A 99 -15.72 -11.08 8.36
C LEU A 99 -16.01 -11.48 9.83
N SER A 100 -15.22 -10.99 10.77
CA SER A 100 -15.32 -11.19 12.22
C SER A 100 -15.70 -9.89 12.93
#